data_AF-A0A6A3HDR4-F1
#
_entry.id   AF-A0A6A3HDR4-F1
#
_cell.length_a   1.000
_cell.length_b   1.000
_cell.length_c   1.000
_cell.angle_alpha   90.00
_cell.angle_beta   90.00
_cell.angle_gamma   90.00
#
_symmetry.space_group_name_H-M   'P 1'
#
loop_
_entity.id
_entity.type
_entity.pdbx_description
1 polymer ?
#
loop_
_entity_poly.entity_id
_entity_poly.type
_entity_poly.pdbx_seq_one_letter_code
_entity_poly.pdbx_strand_id
1 'polypeptide(L)'
;MASAVRSFRTFSVSFAVILVTFASTGTVLFGSSVDEFSSTPSSTKTCVNMLFNNFEISTIDEINYSVAFYWSYMTFMTFVLLNIVLAIVVDAYKEEKVKKDKSKCWIFRRVLNHVIRHGLAPIHHVLVFCISRKHSRRSSVVFWARIRSRVLQDALTDRQAAMPLE
;
A
#
# COMPACT_ATOMS: atom_id res chain seq x y z
N MET A 1 14.18 9.23 6.60
CA MET A 1 14.65 9.30 8.01
C MET A 1 13.51 9.23 9.02
N ALA A 2 12.39 9.97 8.85
CA ALA A 2 11.26 9.96 9.79
C ALA A 2 10.61 8.59 10.07
N SER A 3 10.66 7.65 9.11
CA SER A 3 10.11 6.30 9.30
C SER A 3 10.99 5.42 10.21
N ALA A 4 12.31 5.51 10.10
CA ALA A 4 13.23 4.73 10.95
C ALA A 4 13.16 5.17 12.42
N VAL A 5 13.07 6.48 12.65
CA VAL A 5 12.90 7.05 14.01
C VAL A 5 11.59 6.58 14.65
N ARG A 6 10.52 6.44 13.86
CA ARG A 6 9.22 5.98 14.37
C ARG A 6 9.28 4.53 14.84
N SER A 7 9.96 3.65 14.10
CA SER A 7 10.17 2.24 14.48
C SER A 7 11.07 2.09 15.71
N PHE A 8 12.14 2.89 15.78
CA PHE A 8 13.03 2.94 16.95
C PHE A 8 12.28 3.41 18.20
N ARG A 9 11.44 4.44 18.07
CA ARG A 9 10.61 4.94 19.17
C ARG A 9 9.64 3.89 19.69
N THR A 10 8.92 3.18 18.81
CA THR A 10 8.00 2.12 19.24
C THR A 10 8.70 0.97 19.93
N PHE A 11 9.91 0.61 19.47
CA PHE A 11 10.74 -0.40 20.12
C PHE A 11 11.21 0.07 21.51
N SER A 12 11.74 1.29 21.61
CA SER A 12 12.23 1.86 22.87
C SER A 12 11.12 1.97 23.92
N VAL A 13 9.91 2.37 23.53
CA VAL A 13 8.75 2.40 24.44
C VAL A 13 8.38 1.00 24.92
N SER A 14 8.33 0.02 24.01
CA SER A 14 7.98 -1.37 24.37
C SER A 14 9.02 -1.97 25.34
N PHE A 15 10.30 -1.69 25.09
CA PHE A 15 11.40 -2.10 25.96
C PHE A 15 11.30 -1.47 27.35
N ALA A 16 11.05 -0.17 27.44
CA ALA A 16 10.89 0.53 28.72
C ALA A 16 9.70 0.00 29.53
N VAL A 17 8.56 -0.26 28.88
CA VAL A 17 7.36 -0.79 29.56
C VAL A 17 7.63 -2.17 30.16
N ILE A 18 8.30 -3.06 29.40
CA ILE A 18 8.60 -4.42 29.88
C ILE A 18 9.66 -4.36 31.00
N LEU A 19 10.69 -3.53 30.87
CA LEU A 19 11.66 -3.29 31.94
C LEU A 19 11.00 -2.85 33.24
N VAL A 20 10.13 -1.83 33.18
CA VAL A 20 9.45 -1.30 34.38
C VAL A 20 8.48 -2.32 34.96
N THR A 21 7.77 -3.09 34.12
CA THR A 21 6.82 -4.12 34.58
C THR A 21 7.55 -5.24 35.30
N PHE A 22 8.64 -5.75 34.73
CA PHE A 22 9.45 -6.79 35.37
C PHE A 22 10.23 -6.27 36.57
N ALA A 23 10.73 -5.04 36.53
CA ALA A 23 11.36 -4.41 37.71
C ALA A 23 10.37 -4.29 38.86
N SER A 24 9.14 -3.82 38.61
CA SER A 24 8.09 -3.71 39.63
C SER A 24 7.67 -5.08 40.16
N THR A 25 7.52 -6.07 39.28
CA THR A 25 7.20 -7.44 39.66
C THR A 25 8.34 -8.05 40.51
N GLY A 26 9.60 -7.81 40.14
CA GLY A 26 10.77 -8.23 40.89
C GLY A 26 10.86 -7.56 42.26
N THR A 27 10.55 -6.27 42.37
CA THR A 27 10.44 -5.57 43.66
C THR A 27 9.41 -6.22 44.57
N VAL A 28 8.24 -6.60 44.04
CA VAL A 28 7.17 -7.25 44.83
C VAL A 28 7.55 -8.67 45.23
N LEU A 29 8.19 -9.42 44.32
CA LEU A 29 8.54 -10.82 44.53
C LEU A 29 9.78 -11.01 45.41
N PHE A 30 10.78 -10.14 45.29
CA PHE A 30 12.10 -10.33 45.87
C PHE A 30 12.54 -9.18 46.78
N GLY A 31 11.79 -8.07 46.85
CA GLY A 31 12.22 -6.87 47.56
C GLY A 31 12.41 -7.02 49.07
N SER A 32 11.84 -8.06 49.69
CA SER A 32 12.09 -8.40 51.10
C SER A 32 13.30 -9.30 51.32
N SER A 33 13.79 -9.97 50.28
CA SER A 33 14.78 -11.03 50.37
C SER A 33 16.13 -10.64 49.79
N VAL A 34 16.17 -9.70 48.84
CA VAL A 34 17.39 -9.26 48.16
C VAL A 34 17.42 -7.74 48.03
N ASP A 35 18.52 -7.14 48.46
CA ASP A 35 18.72 -5.67 48.46
C ASP A 35 18.66 -5.08 47.04
N GLU A 36 19.03 -5.85 46.03
CA GLU A 36 18.99 -5.49 44.62
C GLU A 36 17.57 -5.22 44.11
N PHE A 37 16.56 -5.77 44.78
CA PHE A 37 15.15 -5.55 44.49
C PHE A 37 14.42 -4.73 45.56
N SER A 38 15.13 -4.17 46.54
CA SER A 38 14.54 -3.40 47.66
C SER A 38 13.71 -2.19 47.23
N SER A 39 14.06 -1.57 46.09
CA SER A 39 13.42 -0.37 45.57
C SER A 39 13.23 -0.47 44.06
N THR A 40 12.19 0.15 43.51
CA THR A 40 11.92 0.19 42.06
C THR A 40 13.11 0.66 41.20
N PRO A 41 13.83 1.76 41.52
CA PRO A 41 15.00 2.18 40.75
C PRO A 41 16.19 1.23 40.87
N SER A 42 16.39 0.59 42.04
CA SER A 42 17.42 -0.44 42.22
C SER A 42 17.07 -1.69 41.40
N SER A 43 15.82 -2.15 41.50
CA SER A 43 15.28 -3.28 40.74
C SER A 43 15.41 -3.08 39.23
N THR A 44 15.21 -1.84 38.75
CA THR A 44 15.38 -1.50 37.33
C THR A 44 16.84 -1.66 36.89
N LYS A 45 17.80 -1.23 37.71
CA LYS A 45 19.24 -1.45 37.43
C LYS A 45 19.56 -2.93 37.42
N THR A 46 19.02 -3.68 38.37
CA THR A 46 19.18 -5.14 38.45
C THR A 46 18.61 -5.84 37.21
N CYS A 47 17.41 -5.46 36.74
CA CYS A 47 16.84 -5.96 35.49
C CYS A 47 17.74 -5.64 34.28
N VAL A 48 18.29 -4.42 34.20
CA VAL A 48 19.25 -4.07 33.14
C VAL A 48 20.52 -4.92 33.25
N ASN A 49 21.04 -5.17 34.45
CA ASN A 49 22.19 -6.06 34.65
C ASN A 49 21.89 -7.49 34.23
N MET A 50 20.69 -8.01 34.58
CA MET A 50 20.21 -9.31 34.10
C MET A 50 20.13 -9.35 32.58
N LEU A 51 19.69 -8.27 31.92
CA LEU A 51 19.64 -8.22 30.46
C LEU A 51 21.02 -8.37 29.81
N PHE A 52 22.05 -7.77 30.40
CA PHE A 52 23.44 -7.90 29.94
C PHE A 52 24.13 -9.18 30.45
N ASN A 53 23.39 -10.07 31.12
CA ASN A 53 23.92 -11.27 31.76
C ASN A 53 25.06 -10.96 32.76
N ASN A 54 25.00 -9.78 33.39
CA ASN A 54 25.93 -9.31 34.43
C ASN A 54 25.33 -9.50 35.83
N PHE A 55 24.47 -10.50 35.98
CA PHE A 55 23.74 -10.78 37.20
C PHE A 55 23.90 -12.25 37.57
N GLU A 56 24.24 -12.51 38.83
CA GLU A 56 24.45 -13.87 39.32
C GLU A 56 23.13 -14.47 39.81
N ILE A 57 22.67 -15.56 39.19
CA ILE A 57 21.40 -16.21 39.55
C ILE A 57 21.43 -16.74 40.99
N SER A 58 22.62 -17.10 41.51
CA SER A 58 22.83 -17.59 42.87
C SER A 58 22.29 -16.65 43.94
N THR A 59 22.29 -15.33 43.69
CA THR A 59 21.77 -14.31 44.62
C THR A 59 20.27 -14.45 44.88
N ILE A 60 19.52 -15.05 43.96
CA ILE A 60 18.06 -15.19 44.05
C ILE A 60 17.62 -16.67 44.08
N ASP A 61 18.54 -17.62 44.05
CA ASP A 61 18.24 -19.06 43.85
C ASP A 61 17.61 -19.71 45.10
N GLU A 62 17.72 -19.08 46.26
CA GLU A 62 17.06 -19.55 47.50
C GLU A 62 15.52 -19.50 47.44
N ILE A 63 14.96 -18.85 46.41
CA ILE A 63 13.53 -18.62 46.29
C ILE A 63 12.94 -19.49 45.17
N ASN A 64 12.02 -20.38 45.51
CA ASN A 64 11.45 -21.38 44.59
C ASN A 64 10.87 -20.81 43.27
N TYR A 65 10.34 -19.58 43.25
CA TYR A 65 9.78 -18.94 42.04
C TYR A 65 10.80 -18.11 41.25
N SER A 66 12.04 -17.99 41.75
CA SER A 66 13.09 -17.16 41.16
C SER A 66 13.51 -17.64 39.78
N VAL A 67 13.74 -18.93 39.63
CA VAL A 67 14.15 -19.54 38.34
C VAL A 67 13.10 -19.27 37.26
N ALA A 68 11.81 -19.40 37.60
CA ALA A 68 10.72 -19.13 36.67
C ALA A 68 10.63 -17.65 36.28
N PHE A 69 10.83 -16.73 37.24
CA PHE A 69 10.90 -15.30 36.97
C PHE A 69 12.08 -14.96 36.05
N TYR A 70 13.27 -15.49 36.33
CA TYR A 70 14.46 -15.26 35.53
C TYR A 70 14.32 -15.78 34.08
N TRP A 71 13.85 -17.03 33.93
CA TRP A 71 13.63 -17.63 32.61
C TRP A 71 12.56 -16.91 31.80
N SER A 72 11.45 -16.54 32.43
CA SER A 72 10.41 -15.76 31.75
C SER A 72 10.94 -14.39 31.34
N TYR A 73 11.64 -13.67 32.22
CA TYR A 73 12.28 -12.39 31.92
C TYR A 73 13.24 -12.49 30.72
N MET A 74 14.15 -13.47 30.74
CA MET A 74 15.12 -13.70 29.66
C MET A 74 14.45 -14.01 28.33
N THR A 75 13.38 -14.81 28.34
CA THR A 75 12.62 -15.15 27.14
C THR A 75 11.91 -13.92 26.58
N PHE A 76 11.18 -13.17 27.41
CA PHE A 76 10.45 -11.98 26.97
C PHE A 76 11.40 -10.88 26.46
N MET A 77 12.51 -10.62 27.16
CA MET A 77 13.50 -9.66 26.70
C MET A 77 14.12 -10.08 25.38
N THR A 78 14.48 -11.36 25.23
CA THR A 78 14.99 -11.87 23.96
C THR A 78 14.00 -11.65 22.82
N PHE A 79 12.70 -11.95 23.00
CA PHE A 79 11.68 -11.68 21.98
C PHE A 79 11.54 -10.19 21.63
N VAL A 80 11.61 -9.32 22.63
CA VAL A 80 11.56 -7.86 22.40
C VAL A 80 12.74 -7.41 21.59
N LEU A 81 13.97 -7.78 21.97
CA LEU A 81 15.17 -7.46 21.20
C LEU A 81 15.13 -8.07 19.80
N LEU A 82 14.65 -9.31 19.66
CA LEU A 82 14.47 -9.97 18.37
C LEU A 82 13.46 -9.27 17.46
N ASN A 83 12.51 -8.49 17.98
CA ASN A 83 11.57 -7.74 17.12
C ASN A 83 12.28 -6.76 16.17
N ILE A 84 13.48 -6.26 16.51
CA ILE A 84 14.25 -5.42 15.56
C ILE A 84 14.88 -6.27 14.44
N VAL A 85 15.34 -7.48 14.78
CA VAL A 85 15.86 -8.45 13.81
C VAL A 85 14.74 -8.94 12.89
N LEU A 86 13.57 -9.24 13.46
CA LEU A 86 12.37 -9.59 12.70
C LEU A 86 11.97 -8.48 11.74
N ALA A 87 12.04 -7.22 12.16
CA ALA A 87 11.76 -6.08 11.28
C ALA A 87 12.71 -6.05 10.07
N ILE A 88 14.01 -6.25 10.29
CA ILE A 88 15.01 -6.32 9.19
C ILE A 88 14.69 -7.48 8.24
N VAL A 89 14.44 -8.66 8.80
CA VAL A 89 14.12 -9.87 8.03
C VAL A 89 12.85 -9.65 7.20
N VAL A 90 11.79 -9.14 7.82
CA VAL A 90 10.52 -8.84 7.14
C VAL A 90 10.71 -7.81 6.04
N ASP A 91 11.52 -6.78 6.24
CA ASP A 91 11.78 -5.76 5.22
C ASP A 91 12.56 -6.33 4.03
N ALA A 92 13.54 -7.22 4.27
CA ALA A 92 14.23 -7.95 3.20
C ALA A 92 13.27 -8.85 2.41
N TYR A 93 12.41 -9.61 3.10
CA TYR A 93 11.39 -10.44 2.45
C TYR A 93 10.39 -9.62 1.64
N LYS A 94 9.98 -8.44 2.14
CA LYS A 94 9.10 -7.52 1.41
C LYS A 94 9.78 -6.99 0.15
N GLU A 95 11.06 -6.62 0.21
CA GLU A 95 11.78 -6.12 -0.96
C GLU A 95 11.84 -7.19 -2.08
N GLU A 96 12.11 -8.45 -1.73
CA GLU A 96 12.09 -9.54 -2.69
C GLU A 96 10.70 -9.79 -3.30
N LYS A 97 9.65 -9.74 -2.48
CA LYS A 97 8.26 -9.87 -2.93
C LYS A 97 7.90 -8.75 -3.90
N VAL A 98 8.25 -7.49 -3.57
CA VAL A 98 8.00 -6.33 -4.42
C VAL A 98 8.74 -6.43 -5.75
N LYS A 99 9.98 -6.93 -5.77
CA LYS A 99 10.72 -7.18 -7.04
C LYS A 99 9.98 -8.19 -7.92
N LYS A 100 9.51 -9.31 -7.33
CA LYS A 100 8.73 -10.33 -8.04
C LYS A 100 7.42 -9.78 -8.59
N ASP A 101 6.68 -9.00 -7.79
CA ASP A 101 5.41 -8.40 -8.20
C ASP A 101 5.60 -7.29 -9.23
N LYS A 102 6.64 -6.45 -9.12
CA LYS A 102 7.01 -5.48 -10.16
C LYS A 102 7.33 -6.17 -11.47
N SER A 103 8.08 -7.27 -11.46
CA SER A 103 8.37 -8.05 -12.67
C SER A 103 7.09 -8.59 -13.31
N LYS A 104 6.17 -9.17 -12.52
CA LYS A 104 4.86 -9.63 -13.03
C LYS A 104 4.02 -8.49 -13.59
N CYS A 105 3.90 -7.38 -12.85
CA CYS A 105 3.13 -6.20 -13.28
C CYS A 105 3.70 -5.59 -14.56
N TRP A 106 5.03 -5.56 -14.71
CA TRP A 106 5.68 -5.07 -15.93
C TRP A 106 5.43 -5.99 -17.12
N ILE A 107 5.47 -7.31 -16.92
CA ILE A 107 5.09 -8.29 -17.96
C ILE A 107 3.62 -8.08 -18.35
N PHE A 108 2.72 -8.00 -17.36
CA PHE A 108 1.29 -7.80 -17.61
C PHE A 108 1.02 -6.48 -18.34
N ARG A 109 1.67 -5.39 -17.91
CA ARG A 109 1.55 -4.08 -18.56
C ARG A 109 2.10 -4.09 -19.98
N ARG A 110 3.19 -4.83 -20.24
CA ARG A 110 3.70 -5.01 -21.61
C ARG A 110 2.74 -5.79 -22.48
N VAL A 111 2.17 -6.88 -21.99
CA VAL A 111 1.19 -7.70 -22.72
C VAL A 111 -0.07 -6.88 -23.00
N LEU A 112 -0.59 -6.19 -21.99
CA LEU A 112 -1.76 -5.33 -22.13
C LEU A 112 -1.53 -4.22 -23.16
N ASN A 113 -0.37 -3.56 -23.12
CA ASN A 113 -0.04 -2.54 -24.11
C ASN A 113 0.06 -3.12 -25.53
N HIS A 114 0.61 -4.33 -25.70
CA HIS A 114 0.61 -5.01 -27.00
C HIS A 114 -0.80 -5.31 -27.49
N VAL A 115 -1.67 -5.84 -26.61
CA VAL A 115 -3.05 -6.17 -26.95
C VAL A 115 -3.86 -4.92 -27.30
N ILE A 116 -3.75 -3.85 -26.51
CA ILE A 116 -4.44 -2.58 -26.79
C ILE A 116 -3.96 -2.00 -28.11
N ARG A 117 -2.65 -1.98 -28.38
CA ARG A 117 -2.10 -1.39 -29.61
C ARG A 117 -2.51 -2.17 -30.87
N HIS A 118 -2.54 -3.51 -30.80
CA HIS A 118 -3.02 -4.36 -31.90
C HIS A 118 -4.56 -4.39 -32.03
N GLY A 119 -5.29 -4.23 -30.92
CA GLY A 119 -6.76 -4.19 -30.91
C GLY A 119 -7.35 -2.83 -31.32
N LEU A 120 -6.69 -1.71 -31.01
CA LEU A 120 -7.18 -0.37 -31.38
C LEU A 120 -6.99 -0.04 -32.87
N ALA A 121 -5.96 -0.60 -33.52
CA ALA A 121 -5.67 -0.35 -34.94
C ALA A 121 -6.83 -0.71 -35.89
N PRO A 122 -7.47 -1.90 -35.80
CA PRO A 122 -8.62 -2.22 -36.64
C PRO A 122 -9.87 -1.39 -36.29
N ILE A 123 -10.06 -1.05 -35.00
CA ILE A 123 -11.24 -0.29 -34.54
C ILE A 123 -11.19 1.14 -35.11
N HIS A 124 -10.02 1.80 -35.11
CA HIS A 124 -9.88 3.15 -35.66
C HIS A 124 -10.17 3.18 -37.17
N HIS A 125 -9.71 2.17 -37.92
CA HIS A 125 -10.01 2.04 -39.36
C HIS A 125 -11.50 1.87 -39.63
N VAL A 126 -12.18 1.01 -38.86
CA VAL A 126 -13.64 0.81 -38.98
C VAL A 126 -14.39 2.09 -38.62
N LEU A 127 -13.97 2.80 -37.56
CA LEU A 127 -14.60 4.05 -37.13
C LEU A 127 -14.46 5.14 -38.20
N VAL A 128 -13.25 5.34 -38.76
CA VAL A 128 -13.00 6.30 -39.84
C VAL A 128 -13.76 5.92 -41.12
N PHE A 129 -13.82 4.63 -41.45
CA PHE A 129 -14.57 4.12 -42.59
C PHE A 129 -16.08 4.37 -42.45
N CYS A 130 -16.65 4.12 -41.26
CA CYS A 130 -18.06 4.38 -40.95
C CYS A 130 -18.40 5.88 -40.96
N ILE A 131 -17.54 6.73 -40.39
CA ILE A 131 -17.74 8.19 -40.38
C ILE A 131 -17.65 8.77 -41.80
N SER A 132 -16.69 8.31 -42.60
CA SER A 132 -16.55 8.73 -44.01
C SER A 132 -17.76 8.32 -44.87
N ARG A 133 -18.29 7.11 -44.68
CA ARG A 133 -19.55 6.68 -45.32
C ARG A 133 -20.75 7.52 -44.89
N LYS A 134 -20.85 7.88 -43.61
CA LYS A 134 -21.96 8.69 -43.08
C LYS A 134 -21.92 10.13 -43.61
N HIS A 135 -20.74 10.71 -43.78
CA HIS A 135 -20.56 12.06 -44.34
C HIS A 135 -20.93 12.12 -45.84
N SER A 136 -20.44 11.18 -46.65
CA SER A 136 -20.72 11.14 -48.10
C SER A 136 -22.22 11.02 -48.41
N ARG A 137 -22.94 10.20 -47.64
CA ARG A 137 -24.39 10.01 -47.82
C ARG A 137 -25.18 11.29 -47.53
N ARG A 138 -24.80 12.07 -46.51
CA ARG A 138 -25.47 13.33 -46.13
C ARG A 138 -25.28 14.43 -47.18
N SER A 139 -24.10 14.51 -47.81
CA SER A 139 -23.82 15.51 -48.86
C SER A 139 -24.65 15.28 -50.13
N SER A 140 -24.80 14.01 -50.56
CA SER A 140 -25.58 13.67 -51.75
C SER A 140 -27.08 13.96 -51.62
N VAL A 141 -27.69 13.74 -50.45
CA VAL A 141 -29.14 14.01 -50.27
C VAL A 141 -29.44 15.51 -50.27
N VAL A 142 -28.55 16.32 -49.67
CA VAL A 142 -28.72 17.78 -49.61
C VAL A 142 -28.55 18.40 -51.00
N PHE A 143 -27.62 17.87 -51.81
CA PHE A 143 -27.42 18.31 -53.19
C PHE A 143 -28.64 18.02 -54.08
N TRP A 144 -29.19 16.80 -54.01
CA TRP A 144 -30.39 16.42 -54.78
C TRP A 144 -31.66 17.16 -54.34
N ALA A 145 -31.82 17.43 -53.03
CA ALA A 145 -32.95 18.21 -52.53
C ALA A 145 -32.90 19.67 -53.04
N ARG A 146 -31.71 20.29 -53.07
CA ARG A 146 -31.52 21.67 -53.52
C ARG A 146 -31.61 21.84 -55.05
N ILE A 147 -31.29 20.81 -55.82
CA ILE A 147 -31.50 20.82 -57.28
C ILE A 147 -32.99 20.71 -57.60
N ARG A 148 -33.69 19.77 -56.95
CA ARG A 148 -35.13 19.56 -57.18
C ARG A 148 -35.97 20.81 -56.89
N SER A 149 -35.60 21.59 -55.86
CA SER A 149 -36.33 22.81 -55.52
C SER A 149 -36.16 23.92 -56.56
N ARG A 150 -34.99 24.05 -57.20
CA ARG A 150 -34.77 25.10 -58.23
C ARG A 150 -35.55 24.80 -59.50
N VAL A 151 -35.51 23.55 -59.97
CA VAL A 151 -36.26 23.13 -61.17
C VAL A 151 -37.77 23.33 -60.99
N LEU A 152 -38.29 23.14 -59.78
CA LEU A 152 -39.72 23.37 -59.48
C LEU A 152 -40.08 24.87 -59.50
N GLN A 153 -39.19 25.76 -59.05
CA GLN A 153 -39.43 27.21 -59.10
C GLN A 153 -39.40 27.74 -60.53
N ASP A 154 -38.48 27.27 -61.38
CA ASP A 154 -38.42 27.68 -62.79
C ASP A 154 -39.70 27.24 -63.52
N ALA A 155 -40.18 26.02 -63.29
CA ALA A 155 -41.41 25.52 -63.89
C ALA A 155 -42.68 26.28 -63.44
N LEU A 156 -42.72 26.77 -62.20
CA LEU A 156 -43.82 27.61 -61.71
C LEU A 156 -43.75 29.03 -62.29
N THR A 157 -42.54 29.57 -62.44
CA THR A 157 -42.33 30.91 -63.01
C THR A 157 -42.72 30.94 -64.49
N ASP A 158 -42.36 29.91 -65.26
CA ASP A 158 -42.80 29.75 -66.66
C ASP A 158 -44.32 29.64 -66.78
N ARG A 159 -44.96 28.93 -65.85
CA ARG A 159 -46.43 28.81 -65.80
C ARG A 159 -47.12 30.13 -65.44
N GLN A 160 -46.50 30.93 -64.58
CA GLN A 160 -47.04 32.21 -64.14
C GLN A 160 -46.83 33.31 -65.20
N ALA A 161 -45.74 33.24 -65.98
CA ALA A 161 -45.49 34.13 -67.12
C ALA A 161 -46.40 33.86 -68.33
N ALA A 162 -46.96 32.65 -68.45
CA ALA A 162 -47.85 32.25 -69.55
C ALA A 162 -49.34 32.57 -69.32
N MET A 163 -49.72 33.17 -68.18
CA MET A 163 -51.10 33.61 -67.94
C MET A 163 -51.28 35.07 -68.38
N PRO A 164 -52.16 35.38 -69.35
CA PRO A 164 -52.55 36.74 -69.64
C PRO A 164 -53.39 37.29 -68.47
N LEU A 165 -52.94 38.38 -67.86
CA LEU A 165 -53.78 39.24 -67.03
C LEU A 165 -54.75 39.96 -67.98
N GLU A 166 -56.03 39.96 -67.63
CA GLU A 166 -57.09 40.69 -68.32
C GLU A 166 -56.77 42.18 -68.55
#